data_AF-A0AAW0M1L5-F1
#
_entry.id   AF-A0AAW0M1L5-F1
#
_cell.length_a   1.000
_cell.length_b   1.000
_cell.length_c   1.000
_cell.angle_alpha   90.00
_cell.angle_beta   90.00
_cell.angle_gamma   90.00
#
_symmetry.space_group_name_H-M   'P 1'
#
loop_
_entity.id
_entity.type
_entity.pdbx_description
1 polymer ?
#
loop_
_entity_poly.entity_id
_entity_poly.type
_entity_poly.pdbx_seq_one_letter_code
_entity_poly.pdbx_strand_id
1 'polypeptide(L)'
;MASSADLAVVLMQQQGSAHVFLVGKRATTLCTKINGSTSSSNSDKFFENVFRAFVKHVDFSTIRCVVIGSPGVKDEFRGYLLSEAQRLKLKSIEDKKSRIVVATTSPSNTHNLSEVLNDNAVINLIRETNVVPEIRVFKEFLDVVTSNSDHACYGPKSVETAHEMLAIETLLITDDLSGALRLRRGELTKLTGIAAMLRFPLPDLDEMVK
;
A
#
# COMPACT_ATOMS: atom_id res chain seq x y z
N MET A 1 22.51 -2.22 -0.15
CA MET A 1 21.67 -1.09 0.28
C MET A 1 20.38 -1.67 0.82
N ALA A 2 20.26 -1.84 2.13
CA ALA A 2 19.05 -2.38 2.74
C ALA A 2 17.95 -1.33 2.63
N SER A 3 17.02 -1.51 1.70
CA SER A 3 15.78 -0.75 1.68
C SER A 3 15.07 -1.00 3.00
N SER A 4 14.82 0.07 3.78
CA SER A 4 14.08 -0.04 5.04
C SER A 4 12.61 -0.36 4.72
N ALA A 5 12.33 -1.64 4.52
CA ALA A 5 10.99 -2.13 4.31
C ALA A 5 10.26 -2.20 5.65
N ASP A 6 9.09 -1.60 5.70
CA ASP A 6 8.28 -1.53 6.91
C ASP A 6 7.20 -2.62 6.93
N LEU A 7 6.78 -3.08 5.76
CA LEU A 7 5.71 -4.04 5.57
C LEU A 7 6.18 -5.15 4.61
N ALA A 8 5.91 -6.40 4.96
CA ALA A 8 6.08 -7.53 4.05
C ALA A 8 4.71 -8.02 3.57
N VAL A 9 4.55 -8.26 2.28
CA VAL A 9 3.29 -8.77 1.69
C VAL A 9 3.57 -10.06 0.94
N VAL A 10 2.86 -11.13 1.30
CA VAL A 10 2.91 -12.43 0.64
C VAL A 10 1.59 -12.64 -0.09
N LEU A 11 1.61 -12.57 -1.43
CA LEU A 11 0.44 -12.82 -2.28
C LEU A 11 0.52 -14.22 -2.86
N MET A 12 -0.47 -15.07 -2.59
CA MET A 12 -0.56 -16.44 -3.07
C MET A 12 -1.76 -16.60 -4.00
N GLN A 13 -1.53 -17.17 -5.18
CA GLN A 13 -2.55 -17.39 -6.19
C GLN A 13 -3.00 -18.85 -6.22
N GLN A 14 -4.22 -19.07 -6.70
CA GLN A 14 -4.85 -20.39 -6.72
C GLN A 14 -4.16 -21.38 -7.68
N GLN A 15 -3.39 -20.88 -8.65
CA GLN A 15 -2.59 -21.67 -9.59
C GLN A 15 -1.21 -22.10 -9.06
N GLY A 16 -0.90 -21.82 -7.78
CA GLY A 16 0.35 -22.24 -7.15
C GLY A 16 1.52 -21.31 -7.38
N SER A 17 1.28 -20.02 -7.65
CA SER A 17 2.30 -18.99 -7.62
C SER A 17 2.19 -18.14 -6.35
N ALA A 18 3.33 -17.77 -5.78
CA ALA A 18 3.42 -16.81 -4.70
C ALA A 18 4.41 -15.69 -5.04
N HIS A 19 4.08 -14.48 -4.62
CA HIS A 19 4.94 -13.32 -4.74
C HIS A 19 5.17 -12.73 -3.35
N VAL A 20 6.45 -12.51 -3.01
CA VAL A 20 6.83 -11.85 -1.76
C VAL A 20 7.27 -10.43 -2.10
N PHE A 21 6.59 -9.44 -1.54
CA PHE A 21 6.89 -8.03 -1.68
C PHE A 21 7.37 -7.45 -0.35
N LEU A 22 8.30 -6.51 -0.45
CA LEU A 22 8.70 -5.64 0.62
C LEU A 22 8.26 -4.22 0.28
N VAL A 23 7.38 -3.67 1.12
CA VAL A 23 6.82 -2.34 0.99
C VAL A 23 7.54 -1.44 1.98
N GLY A 24 8.36 -0.53 1.45
CA GLY A 24 9.00 0.55 2.20
C GLY A 24 8.30 1.88 1.95
N LYS A 25 8.76 2.94 2.63
CA LYS A 25 8.15 4.27 2.56
C LYS A 25 8.07 4.86 1.15
N ARG A 26 9.09 4.62 0.32
CA ARG A 26 9.23 5.26 -1.02
C ARG A 26 9.15 4.27 -2.19
N ALA A 27 9.16 2.97 -1.91
CA ALA A 27 9.23 1.97 -2.95
C ALA A 27 8.67 0.63 -2.47
N THR A 28 8.00 -0.07 -3.37
CA THR A 28 7.70 -1.48 -3.22
C THR A 28 8.63 -2.31 -4.08
N THR A 29 9.26 -3.32 -3.48
CA THR A 29 10.17 -4.23 -4.18
C THR A 29 9.57 -5.64 -4.20
N LEU A 30 9.51 -6.26 -5.37
CA LEU A 30 9.24 -7.69 -5.50
C LEU A 30 10.54 -8.46 -5.18
N CYS A 31 10.56 -9.19 -4.07
CA CYS A 31 11.75 -9.93 -3.63
C CYS A 31 11.92 -11.22 -4.41
N THR A 32 10.84 -11.97 -4.57
CA THR A 32 10.87 -13.26 -5.22
C THR A 32 9.50 -13.70 -5.68
N LYS A 33 9.51 -14.46 -6.79
CA LYS A 33 8.36 -15.17 -7.33
C LYS A 33 8.62 -16.66 -7.17
N ILE A 34 7.75 -17.33 -6.42
CA ILE A 34 7.77 -18.77 -6.24
C ILE A 34 6.70 -19.35 -7.16
N ASN A 35 7.07 -20.29 -8.01
CA ASN A 35 6.13 -21.10 -8.79
C ASN A 35 6.12 -22.52 -8.22
N GLY A 36 4.94 -23.05 -7.98
CA GLY A 36 4.68 -24.41 -7.53
C GLY A 36 3.36 -24.93 -8.09
N SER A 37 3.00 -26.16 -7.72
CA SER A 37 1.74 -26.77 -8.11
C SER A 37 0.85 -26.91 -6.88
N THR A 38 -0.36 -26.32 -6.92
CA THR A 38 -1.41 -26.45 -5.90
C THR A 38 -2.26 -27.70 -6.10
N SER A 39 -1.68 -28.82 -6.54
CA SER A 39 -2.37 -30.10 -6.45
C SER A 39 -2.53 -30.45 -4.96
N SER A 40 -3.71 -30.93 -4.55
CA SER A 40 -4.10 -31.19 -3.14
C SER A 40 -3.18 -32.11 -2.34
N SER A 41 -2.22 -32.79 -2.99
CA SER A 41 -1.17 -33.61 -2.37
C SER A 41 0.20 -32.91 -2.23
N ASN A 42 0.39 -31.71 -2.79
CA ASN A 42 1.66 -30.99 -2.83
C ASN A 42 1.59 -29.56 -2.23
N SER A 43 0.49 -29.19 -1.57
CA SER A 43 0.34 -27.89 -0.89
C SER A 43 1.44 -27.64 0.14
N ASP A 44 1.84 -28.67 0.89
CA ASP A 44 2.88 -28.56 1.93
C ASP A 44 4.25 -28.17 1.36
N LYS A 45 4.64 -28.75 0.21
CA LYS A 45 5.90 -28.38 -0.46
C LYS A 45 5.86 -26.95 -0.99
N PHE A 46 4.68 -26.52 -1.46
CA PHE A 46 4.49 -25.13 -1.87
C PHE A 46 4.63 -24.18 -0.68
N PHE A 47 3.97 -24.46 0.45
CA PHE A 47 4.11 -23.66 1.67
C PHE A 47 5.53 -23.67 2.22
N GLU A 48 6.23 -24.79 2.18
CA GLU A 48 7.65 -24.88 2.57
C GLU A 48 8.52 -23.96 1.70
N ASN A 49 8.32 -23.98 0.38
CA ASN A 49 9.04 -23.12 -0.55
C ASN A 49 8.76 -21.63 -0.29
N VAL A 50 7.50 -21.27 -0.04
CA VAL A 50 7.11 -19.90 0.29
C VAL A 50 7.69 -19.47 1.65
N PHE A 51 7.62 -20.33 2.66
CA PHE A 51 8.20 -20.08 3.99
C PHE A 51 9.72 -19.85 3.91
N ARG A 52 10.43 -20.72 3.18
CA ARG A 52 11.88 -20.59 3.01
C ARG A 52 12.25 -19.30 2.28
N ALA A 53 11.50 -18.95 1.25
CA ALA A 53 11.65 -17.66 0.55
C ALA A 53 11.37 -16.47 1.48
N PHE A 54 10.32 -16.56 2.29
CA PHE A 54 9.91 -15.52 3.22
C PHE A 54 10.99 -15.26 4.27
N VAL A 55 11.47 -16.29 4.97
CA VAL A 55 12.55 -16.15 5.98
C VAL A 55 13.86 -15.67 5.37
N LYS A 56 14.15 -16.01 4.11
CA LYS A 56 15.37 -15.56 3.42
C LYS A 56 15.35 -14.07 3.08
N HIS A 57 14.19 -13.54 2.68
CA HIS A 57 14.08 -12.19 2.15
C HIS A 57 13.49 -11.18 3.15
N VAL A 58 12.77 -11.65 4.16
CA VAL A 58 12.08 -10.81 5.14
C VAL A 58 12.83 -10.84 6.45
N ASP A 59 13.41 -9.71 6.80
CA ASP A 59 14.02 -9.50 8.11
C ASP A 59 12.97 -9.06 9.12
N PHE A 60 12.56 -9.98 9.99
CA PHE A 60 11.57 -9.74 11.03
C PHE A 60 12.04 -8.78 12.11
N SER A 61 13.31 -8.40 12.18
CA SER A 61 13.75 -7.35 13.09
C SER A 61 13.28 -5.97 12.60
N THR A 62 13.31 -5.74 11.28
CA THR A 62 13.00 -4.44 10.65
C THR A 62 11.53 -4.30 10.28
N ILE A 63 10.90 -5.35 9.76
CA ILE A 63 9.52 -5.26 9.32
C ILE A 63 8.56 -5.11 10.51
N ARG A 64 7.62 -4.17 10.40
CA ARG A 64 6.63 -3.88 11.46
C ARG A 64 5.45 -4.81 11.39
N CYS A 65 5.01 -5.20 10.20
CA CYS A 65 3.87 -6.10 10.00
C CYS A 65 4.02 -6.96 8.75
N VAL A 66 3.24 -8.03 8.69
CA VAL A 66 3.18 -8.98 7.58
C VAL A 66 1.75 -9.11 7.13
N VAL A 67 1.51 -9.04 5.82
CA VAL A 67 0.19 -9.26 5.22
C VAL A 67 0.24 -10.48 4.31
N ILE A 68 -0.72 -11.38 4.48
CA ILE A 68 -0.88 -12.59 3.68
C ILE A 68 -2.15 -12.45 2.85
N GLY A 69 -2.02 -12.32 1.54
CA GLY A 69 -3.13 -12.20 0.60
C GLY A 69 -3.32 -13.49 -0.20
N SER A 70 -4.54 -14.03 -0.22
CA SER A 70 -4.91 -15.14 -1.12
C SER A 70 -6.42 -15.20 -1.33
N PRO A 71 -6.93 -15.70 -2.47
CA PRO A 71 -8.36 -15.96 -2.63
C PRO A 71 -8.87 -17.11 -1.75
N GLY A 72 -8.00 -18.02 -1.27
CA GLY A 72 -8.46 -19.21 -0.53
C GLY A 72 -7.47 -19.86 0.45
N VAL A 73 -6.17 -19.81 0.20
CA VAL A 73 -5.16 -20.56 1.01
C VAL A 73 -4.48 -19.70 2.09
N LYS A 74 -5.04 -18.52 2.38
CA LYS A 74 -4.43 -17.52 3.28
C LYS A 74 -4.41 -17.97 4.75
N ASP A 75 -5.49 -18.56 5.23
CA ASP A 75 -5.64 -18.99 6.62
C ASP A 75 -4.80 -20.24 6.91
N GLU A 76 -4.79 -21.18 5.95
CA GLU A 76 -3.98 -22.40 6.00
C GLU A 76 -2.49 -22.07 6.04
N PHE A 77 -2.03 -21.19 5.13
CA PHE A 77 -0.62 -20.76 5.13
C PHE A 77 -0.25 -19.98 6.40
N ARG A 78 -1.14 -19.16 6.96
CA ARG A 78 -0.88 -18.50 8.24
C ARG A 78 -0.69 -19.51 9.37
N GLY A 79 -1.50 -20.57 9.41
CA GLY A 79 -1.32 -21.67 10.36
C GLY A 79 0.01 -22.39 10.18
N TYR A 80 0.39 -22.68 8.93
CA TYR A 80 1.66 -23.29 8.57
C TYR A 80 2.85 -22.41 8.99
N LEU A 81 2.83 -21.11 8.65
CA LEU A 81 3.86 -20.13 8.99
C LEU A 81 4.14 -20.07 10.49
N LEU A 82 3.07 -20.06 11.31
CA LEU A 82 3.19 -20.02 12.77
C LEU A 82 3.70 -21.34 13.36
N SER A 83 3.22 -22.46 12.84
CA SER A 83 3.67 -23.79 13.28
C SER A 83 5.15 -24.02 12.95
N GLU A 84 5.58 -23.62 11.75
CA GLU A 84 6.98 -23.71 11.33
C GLU A 84 7.88 -22.73 12.08
N ALA A 85 7.41 -21.51 12.35
CA ALA A 85 8.13 -20.57 13.19
C ALA A 85 8.38 -21.13 14.59
N GLN A 86 7.39 -21.80 15.17
CA GLN A 86 7.51 -22.47 16.48
C GLN A 86 8.46 -23.66 16.42
N ARG A 87 8.37 -24.50 15.38
CA ARG A 87 9.26 -25.64 15.15
C ARG A 87 10.73 -25.22 15.06
N LEU A 88 10.99 -24.12 14.36
CA LEU A 88 12.33 -23.54 14.17
C LEU A 88 12.76 -22.58 15.28
N LYS A 89 11.90 -22.34 16.29
CA LYS A 89 12.13 -21.42 17.41
C LYS A 89 12.47 -19.99 16.97
N LEU A 90 11.81 -19.52 15.91
CA LEU A 90 11.97 -18.17 15.37
C LEU A 90 11.16 -17.15 16.19
N LYS A 91 11.72 -16.73 17.32
CA LYS A 91 11.08 -15.77 18.25
C LYS A 91 10.59 -14.49 17.56
N SER A 92 11.34 -13.99 16.56
CA SER A 92 10.97 -12.77 15.83
C SER A 92 9.62 -12.86 15.12
N ILE A 93 9.21 -14.06 14.70
CA ILE A 93 7.90 -14.31 14.07
C ILE A 93 6.83 -14.50 15.15
N GLU A 94 7.16 -15.26 16.20
CA GLU A 94 6.25 -15.56 17.32
C GLU A 94 5.83 -14.27 18.05
N ASP A 95 6.80 -13.41 18.38
CA ASP A 95 6.56 -12.12 19.06
C ASP A 95 5.67 -11.19 18.23
N LYS A 96 5.71 -11.33 16.90
CA LYS A 96 4.94 -10.53 15.93
C LYS A 96 3.70 -11.25 15.40
N LYS A 97 3.25 -12.34 16.04
CA LYS A 97 2.06 -13.10 15.62
C LYS A 97 0.80 -12.24 15.47
N SER A 98 0.61 -11.25 16.35
CA SER A 98 -0.51 -10.30 16.28
C SER A 98 -0.41 -9.33 15.10
N ARG A 99 0.79 -9.14 14.54
CA ARG A 99 1.08 -8.27 13.39
C ARG A 99 1.11 -9.01 12.05
N ILE A 100 0.75 -10.29 12.05
CA ILE A 100 0.55 -11.10 10.85
C ILE A 100 -0.95 -11.11 10.53
N VAL A 101 -1.32 -10.34 9.50
CA VAL A 101 -2.71 -10.13 9.08
C VAL A 101 -2.98 -10.83 7.76
N VAL A 102 -4.24 -11.22 7.59
CA VAL A 102 -4.74 -11.95 6.45
C VAL A 102 -5.67 -11.02 5.67
N ALA A 103 -5.48 -10.92 4.36
CA ALA A 103 -6.31 -10.11 3.47
C ALA A 103 -6.93 -10.99 2.38
N THR A 104 -8.18 -10.70 2.03
CA THR A 104 -8.87 -11.41 0.93
C THR A 104 -8.53 -10.72 -0.38
N THR A 105 -8.14 -11.50 -1.39
CA THR A 105 -7.80 -10.97 -2.71
C THR A 105 -8.72 -11.54 -3.77
N SER A 106 -9.18 -10.68 -4.68
CA SER A 106 -9.98 -11.09 -5.83
C SER A 106 -9.15 -11.93 -6.83
N PRO A 107 -9.76 -12.96 -7.46
CA PRO A 107 -9.05 -13.86 -8.37
C PRO A 107 -8.75 -13.23 -9.74
N SER A 108 -9.38 -12.11 -10.12
CA SER A 108 -9.25 -11.51 -11.45
C SER A 108 -8.09 -10.52 -11.58
N ASN A 109 -7.40 -10.18 -10.48
CA ASN A 109 -6.38 -9.13 -10.47
C ASN A 109 -5.03 -9.68 -9.97
N THR A 110 -4.24 -10.21 -10.90
CA THR A 110 -3.13 -11.13 -10.67
C THR A 110 -1.92 -10.57 -9.91
N HIS A 111 -1.82 -9.26 -9.69
CA HIS A 111 -0.68 -8.61 -9.04
C HIS A 111 -1.04 -7.42 -8.15
N ASN A 112 -2.31 -7.23 -7.81
CA ASN A 112 -2.76 -5.93 -7.31
C ASN A 112 -2.52 -5.79 -5.80
N LEU A 113 -1.26 -5.52 -5.44
CA LEU A 113 -0.86 -5.06 -4.12
C LEU A 113 -1.79 -3.94 -3.61
N SER A 114 -2.25 -3.06 -4.51
CA SER A 114 -3.19 -1.98 -4.22
C SER A 114 -4.51 -2.47 -3.61
N GLU A 115 -5.01 -3.65 -3.96
CA GLU A 115 -6.24 -4.19 -3.36
C GLU A 115 -6.02 -4.56 -1.89
N VAL A 116 -4.91 -5.25 -1.62
CA VAL A 116 -4.53 -5.67 -0.26
C VAL A 116 -4.17 -4.48 0.61
N LEU A 117 -3.50 -3.46 0.06
CA LEU A 117 -3.18 -2.23 0.78
C LEU A 117 -4.43 -1.38 1.06
N ASN A 118 -5.51 -1.56 0.30
CA ASN A 118 -6.79 -0.87 0.51
C ASN A 118 -7.75 -1.62 1.43
N ASP A 119 -7.41 -2.83 1.89
CA ASP A 119 -8.22 -3.57 2.86
C ASP A 119 -8.22 -2.83 4.21
N ASN A 120 -9.40 -2.58 4.77
CA ASN A 120 -9.55 -1.87 6.05
C ASN A 120 -8.77 -2.54 7.20
N ALA A 121 -8.65 -3.86 7.21
CA ALA A 121 -7.87 -4.58 8.22
C ALA A 121 -6.37 -4.29 8.09
N VAL A 122 -5.90 -4.19 6.84
CA VAL A 122 -4.50 -3.86 6.51
C VAL A 122 -4.23 -2.39 6.77
N ILE A 123 -5.11 -1.47 6.36
CA ILE A 123 -5.02 -0.03 6.66
C ILE A 123 -4.92 0.21 8.17
N ASN A 124 -5.76 -0.46 8.97
CA ASN A 124 -5.74 -0.31 10.43
C ASN A 124 -4.43 -0.82 11.06
N LEU A 125 -3.82 -1.85 10.49
CA LEU A 125 -2.51 -2.36 10.91
C LEU A 125 -1.37 -1.45 10.45
N ILE A 126 -1.48 -0.89 9.23
CA ILE A 126 -0.50 0.03 8.65
C ILE A 126 -0.67 1.45 9.24
N ARG A 127 -1.72 1.76 10.02
CA ARG A 127 -1.88 3.06 10.70
C ARG A 127 -0.68 3.43 11.59
N GLU A 128 0.10 2.45 12.06
CA GLU A 128 1.36 2.67 12.79
C GLU A 128 2.60 2.86 11.89
N THR A 129 2.43 2.77 10.57
CA THR A 129 3.46 2.92 9.53
C THR A 129 3.23 4.22 8.79
N ASN A 130 4.24 5.09 8.79
CA ASN A 130 4.23 6.48 8.29
C ASN A 130 3.82 6.67 6.80
N VAL A 131 3.34 5.63 6.10
CA VAL A 131 2.88 5.66 4.69
C VAL A 131 1.36 5.91 4.58
N VAL A 132 0.58 5.59 5.63
CA VAL A 132 -0.87 5.78 5.65
C VAL A 132 -1.35 7.24 5.63
N PRO A 133 -0.69 8.23 6.27
CA PRO A 133 -1.20 9.60 6.22
C PRO A 133 -1.19 10.16 4.78
N GLU A 134 -0.16 9.87 4.00
CA GLU A 134 -0.03 10.38 2.61
C GLU A 134 -1.15 9.86 1.70
N ILE A 135 -1.41 8.54 1.74
CA ILE A 135 -2.47 7.91 0.94
C ILE A 135 -3.87 8.40 1.36
N ARG A 136 -4.08 8.60 2.67
CA ARG A 136 -5.35 9.10 3.20
C ARG A 136 -5.62 10.53 2.79
N VAL A 137 -4.64 11.42 2.96
CA VAL A 137 -4.76 12.84 2.59
C VAL A 137 -4.96 12.99 1.08
N PHE A 138 -4.29 12.16 0.27
CA PHE A 138 -4.51 12.17 -1.17
C PHE A 138 -5.91 11.69 -1.56
N LYS A 139 -6.43 10.62 -0.94
CA LYS A 139 -7.81 10.16 -1.17
C LYS A 139 -8.83 11.25 -0.79
N GLU A 140 -8.62 11.87 0.36
CA GLU A 140 -9.45 12.98 0.84
C GLU A 140 -9.45 14.16 -0.13
N PHE A 141 -8.27 14.53 -0.66
CA PHE A 141 -8.17 15.54 -1.71
C PHE A 141 -8.99 15.18 -2.96
N LEU A 142 -8.91 13.93 -3.45
CA LEU A 142 -9.70 13.49 -4.62
C LEU A 142 -11.20 13.55 -4.35
N ASP A 143 -11.63 13.17 -3.14
CA ASP A 143 -13.03 13.25 -2.74
C ASP A 143 -13.50 14.72 -2.70
N VAL A 144 -12.66 15.66 -2.23
CA VAL A 144 -12.95 17.10 -2.23
C VAL A 144 -13.01 17.67 -3.64
N VAL A 145 -12.04 17.37 -4.52
CA VAL A 145 -12.05 17.84 -5.92
C VAL A 145 -13.32 17.38 -6.64
N THR A 146 -13.80 16.17 -6.36
CA THR A 146 -14.98 15.60 -7.02
C THR A 146 -16.29 16.14 -6.44
N SER A 147 -16.35 16.38 -5.13
CA SER A 147 -17.60 16.75 -4.44
C SER A 147 -17.77 18.26 -4.26
N ASN A 148 -16.67 18.97 -3.99
CA ASN A 148 -16.62 20.38 -3.60
C ASN A 148 -15.42 21.06 -4.28
N SER A 149 -15.52 21.35 -5.58
CA SER A 149 -14.44 21.93 -6.38
C SER A 149 -13.87 23.21 -5.78
N ASP A 150 -14.70 24.04 -5.16
CA ASP A 150 -14.30 25.35 -4.62
C ASP A 150 -13.46 25.23 -3.34
N HIS A 151 -13.34 24.02 -2.78
CA HIS A 151 -12.51 23.71 -1.61
C HIS A 151 -11.18 23.05 -1.97
N ALA A 152 -10.84 22.92 -3.24
CA ALA A 152 -9.57 22.37 -3.68
C ALA A 152 -8.95 23.21 -4.78
N CYS A 153 -7.63 23.34 -4.74
CA CYS A 153 -6.86 24.03 -5.76
C CYS A 153 -5.61 23.22 -6.14
N TYR A 154 -5.14 23.38 -7.37
CA TYR A 154 -3.98 22.66 -7.87
C TYR A 154 -3.22 23.49 -8.89
N GLY A 155 -1.89 23.34 -8.88
CA GLY A 155 -0.99 24.16 -9.68
C GLY A 155 -0.32 25.28 -8.88
N PRO A 156 0.95 25.63 -9.20
CA PRO A 156 1.72 26.60 -8.42
C PRO A 156 1.00 27.94 -8.22
N LYS A 157 0.54 28.56 -9.32
CA LYS A 157 -0.13 29.87 -9.26
C LYS A 157 -1.42 29.86 -8.44
N SER A 158 -2.23 28.82 -8.62
CA SER A 158 -3.50 28.64 -7.93
C SER A 158 -3.31 28.46 -6.41
N VAL A 159 -2.27 27.70 -6.04
CA VAL A 159 -1.86 27.51 -4.65
C VAL A 159 -1.24 28.79 -4.07
N GLU A 160 -0.49 29.56 -4.84
CA GLU A 160 0.04 30.88 -4.44
C GLU A 160 -1.10 31.86 -4.12
N THR A 161 -2.10 31.99 -4.98
CA THR A 161 -3.27 32.84 -4.71
C THR A 161 -4.04 32.37 -3.48
N ALA A 162 -4.25 31.06 -3.32
CA ALA A 162 -4.87 30.51 -2.12
C ALA A 162 -4.05 30.77 -0.85
N HIS A 163 -2.71 30.82 -0.95
CA HIS A 163 -1.83 31.20 0.14
C HIS A 163 -1.98 32.67 0.51
N GLU A 164 -2.01 33.56 -0.47
CA GLU A 164 -2.22 35.01 -0.28
C GLU A 164 -3.55 35.31 0.44
N MET A 165 -4.58 34.50 0.15
CA MET A 165 -5.89 34.61 0.80
C MET A 165 -5.97 33.94 2.17
N LEU A 166 -4.90 33.29 2.64
CA LEU A 166 -4.90 32.47 3.85
C LEU A 166 -6.01 31.39 3.81
N ALA A 167 -6.29 30.85 2.63
CA ALA A 167 -7.33 29.85 2.43
C ALA A 167 -6.82 28.41 2.60
N ILE A 168 -5.51 28.18 2.50
CA ILE A 168 -4.91 26.84 2.58
C ILE A 168 -5.13 26.23 3.98
N GLU A 169 -5.68 25.02 4.01
CA GLU A 169 -5.75 24.14 5.17
C GLU A 169 -4.63 23.10 5.12
N THR A 170 -4.55 22.37 4.02
CA THR A 170 -3.58 21.27 3.82
C THR A 170 -2.88 21.43 2.48
N LEU A 171 -1.54 21.43 2.49
CA LEU A 171 -0.70 21.53 1.30
C LEU A 171 -0.13 20.14 0.95
N LEU A 172 -0.31 19.72 -0.30
CA LEU A 172 0.21 18.47 -0.85
C LEU A 172 1.34 18.81 -1.84
N ILE A 173 2.52 18.24 -1.61
CA ILE A 173 3.71 18.39 -2.47
C ILE A 173 4.24 17.00 -2.80
N THR A 174 4.49 16.72 -4.08
CA THR A 174 5.18 15.51 -4.52
C THR A 174 6.53 15.85 -5.16
N ASP A 175 7.57 15.10 -4.79
CA ASP A 175 8.92 15.22 -5.33
C ASP A 175 9.01 14.83 -6.82
N ASP A 176 8.03 14.06 -7.30
CA ASP A 176 8.03 13.52 -8.65
C ASP A 176 7.17 14.37 -9.58
N LEU A 177 7.85 15.16 -10.43
CA LEU A 177 7.25 15.93 -11.53
C LEU A 177 6.59 15.01 -12.59
N SER A 178 6.77 13.68 -12.45
CA SER A 178 6.27 12.66 -13.37
C SER A 178 5.21 11.74 -12.73
N GLY A 179 4.01 12.28 -12.46
CA GLY A 179 2.77 11.50 -12.52
C GLY A 179 2.68 10.22 -11.68
N ALA A 180 3.14 10.22 -10.43
CA ALA A 180 3.16 9.03 -9.57
C ALA A 180 1.78 8.48 -9.17
N LEU A 181 0.67 9.14 -9.51
CA LEU A 181 -0.69 8.60 -9.34
C LEU A 181 -1.51 8.72 -10.62
N ARG A 182 -1.11 7.95 -11.65
CA ARG A 182 -1.93 7.70 -12.84
C ARG A 182 -3.10 6.77 -12.49
N LEU A 183 -4.07 7.27 -11.73
CA LEU A 183 -5.40 6.64 -11.62
C LEU A 183 -6.17 6.92 -12.92
N ARG A 184 -6.70 5.86 -13.55
CA ARG A 184 -7.49 5.95 -14.79
C ARG A 184 -8.81 6.69 -14.55
N ARG A 185 -8.93 7.91 -15.08
CA ARG A 185 -9.85 8.35 -16.17
C ARG A 185 -9.94 9.88 -16.20
N GLY A 186 -9.80 10.45 -17.40
CA GLY A 186 -10.46 11.72 -17.78
C GLY A 186 -9.84 13.04 -17.34
N GLU A 187 -9.62 13.28 -16.05
CA GLU A 187 -9.68 14.67 -15.52
C GLU A 187 -8.42 15.17 -14.78
N LEU A 188 -7.42 14.33 -14.54
CA LEU A 188 -6.28 14.67 -13.64
C LEU A 188 -4.94 14.94 -14.35
N THR A 189 -4.94 15.29 -15.65
CA THR A 189 -3.72 15.63 -16.41
C THR A 189 -3.05 16.95 -16.00
N LYS A 190 -3.61 17.71 -15.05
CA LYS A 190 -3.11 19.03 -14.60
C LYS A 190 -2.42 19.05 -13.24
N LEU A 191 -2.31 17.93 -12.52
CA LEU A 191 -1.58 17.90 -11.24
C LEU A 191 -0.07 18.05 -11.50
N THR A 192 0.42 19.28 -11.38
CA THR A 192 1.83 19.69 -11.57
C THR A 192 2.71 19.39 -10.35
N GLY A 193 2.25 18.50 -9.48
CA GLY A 193 2.97 18.08 -8.27
C GLY A 193 2.74 18.94 -7.03
N ILE A 194 1.92 20.01 -7.13
CA ILE A 194 1.48 20.83 -6.01
C ILE A 194 -0.05 21.01 -6.03
N ALA A 195 -0.68 20.79 -4.88
CA ALA A 195 -2.12 20.96 -4.69
C ALA A 195 -2.43 21.34 -3.23
N ALA A 196 -3.59 21.94 -2.98
CA ALA A 196 -4.02 22.25 -1.63
C ALA A 196 -5.53 22.10 -1.44
N MET A 197 -5.91 21.69 -0.23
CA MET A 197 -7.29 21.76 0.27
C MET A 197 -7.50 23.07 1.03
N LEU A 198 -8.67 23.68 0.85
CA LEU A 198 -9.00 25.01 1.34
C LEU A 198 -9.97 24.95 2.53
N ARG A 199 -9.67 25.74 3.57
CA ARG A 199 -10.46 25.84 4.80
C ARG A 199 -11.79 26.57 4.61
N PHE A 200 -11.93 27.33 3.53
CA PHE A 200 -13.16 27.99 3.07
C PHE A 200 -13.20 27.99 1.53
N PRO A 201 -14.38 28.01 0.91
CA PRO A 201 -14.50 27.94 -0.53
C PRO A 201 -13.95 29.20 -1.19
N LEU A 202 -13.22 29.03 -2.29
CA LEU A 202 -12.77 30.11 -3.17
C LEU A 202 -13.38 29.92 -4.57
N PRO A 203 -14.65 30.35 -4.77
CA PRO A 203 -15.21 30.42 -6.11
C PRO A 203 -14.36 31.39 -6.96
N ASP A 204 -14.19 31.09 -8.25
CA ASP A 204 -13.48 31.91 -9.25
C ASP A 204 -11.94 31.92 -9.16
N LEU A 205 -11.33 30.99 -8.41
CA LEU A 205 -9.87 30.86 -8.33
C LEU A 205 -9.19 30.75 -9.71
N ASP A 206 -9.83 30.09 -10.69
CA ASP A 206 -9.34 29.98 -12.06
C ASP A 206 -9.33 31.32 -12.82
N GLU A 207 -10.23 32.25 -12.47
CA GLU A 207 -10.26 33.60 -13.06
C GLU A 207 -9.21 34.51 -12.46
N MET A 208 -8.87 34.31 -11.19
CA MET A 208 -7.85 35.08 -10.47
C MET A 208 -6.42 34.74 -10.88
N VAL A 209 -6.22 33.57 -11.48
CA VAL A 209 -4.92 33.03 -11.92
C VAL A 209 -4.56 33.45 -13.36
N LYS A 210 -5.44 34.19 -14.06
CA LYS A 210 -5.22 34.71 -15.43
C LYS A 210 -4.13 35.77 -15.52
#